data_AF-A0A2M7M8C3-F1
#
_entry.id   AF-A0A2M7M8C3-F1
#
_cell.length_a   1.000
_cell.length_b   1.000
_cell.length_c   1.000
_cell.angle_alpha   90.00
_cell.angle_beta   90.00
_cell.angle_gamma   90.00
#
_symmetry.space_group_name_H-M   'P 1'
#
loop_
_entity.id
_entity.type
_entity.pdbx_description
1 polymer ?
#
loop_
_entity_poly.entity_id
_entity_poly.type
_entity_poly.pdbx_seq_one_letter_code
_entity_poly.pdbx_strand_id
1 'polypeptide(L)'
;MSKKNITPALRYFFKKLERKSDEIYQAENSKNVQSHEVPFDEVERFARAIMTQNIFIHTVGINGKHESTILTKAMFSINKVVRLYYSTTLDENDQGYIRIRPDSEQQLILVERLHGYRPMPELLYASLDECHVIRFFISWLIRRIDWDKTKVNHLDLYKEFAEIERKEVEEEIAAQEAIKQEAELKNAIKKHFPDKKKVPTKVITGQ
;
A
#
# COMPACT_ATOMS: atom_id res chain seq x y z
N MET A 1 -0.17 40.60 21.03
CA MET A 1 -0.52 39.82 19.82
C MET A 1 -0.43 40.74 18.61
N SER A 2 0.42 40.41 17.63
CA SER A 2 0.73 41.26 16.46
C SER A 2 -0.45 41.28 15.48
N LYS A 3 -1.12 42.44 15.35
CA LYS A 3 -2.03 42.72 14.22
C LYS A 3 -1.19 42.87 12.96
N LYS A 4 -0.87 41.74 12.31
CA LYS A 4 -0.32 41.77 10.94
C LYS A 4 -1.40 42.31 10.01
N ASN A 5 -1.25 43.56 9.56
CA ASN A 5 -2.12 44.16 8.57
C ASN A 5 -1.96 43.40 7.25
N ILE A 6 -2.98 42.63 6.88
CA ILE A 6 -3.07 41.96 5.58
C ILE A 6 -3.09 43.04 4.50
N THR A 7 -2.15 42.98 3.56
CA THR A 7 -2.06 43.96 2.47
C THR A 7 -3.30 43.88 1.56
N PRO A 8 -3.69 44.97 0.87
CA PRO A 8 -4.81 44.95 -0.07
C PRO A 8 -4.67 43.89 -1.17
N ALA A 9 -3.45 43.63 -1.64
CA ALA A 9 -3.16 42.59 -2.63
C ALA A 9 -3.47 41.19 -2.08
N LEU A 10 -3.07 40.89 -0.84
CA LEU A 10 -3.40 39.61 -0.19
C LEU A 10 -4.90 39.47 0.04
N ARG A 11 -5.58 40.53 0.46
CA ARG A 11 -7.04 40.52 0.63
C ARG A 11 -7.76 40.26 -0.70
N TYR A 12 -7.30 40.87 -1.79
CA TYR A 12 -7.85 40.63 -3.13
C TYR A 12 -7.61 39.19 -3.60
N PHE A 13 -6.40 38.66 -3.37
CA PHE A 13 -6.06 37.27 -3.67
C PHE A 13 -6.97 36.29 -2.91
N PHE A 14 -7.13 36.46 -1.59
CA PHE A 14 -7.98 35.59 -0.79
C PHE A 14 -9.46 35.67 -1.19
N LYS A 15 -9.98 36.87 -1.51
CA LYS A 15 -11.35 37.00 -2.05
C LYS A 15 -11.55 36.28 -3.38
N LYS A 16 -10.54 36.27 -4.26
CA LYS A 16 -10.60 35.50 -5.51
C LYS A 16 -10.54 34.00 -5.24
N LEU A 17 -9.75 33.56 -4.27
CA LEU A 17 -9.69 32.16 -3.84
C LEU A 17 -11.04 31.69 -3.27
N GLU A 18 -11.67 32.46 -2.38
CA GLU A 18 -13.00 32.17 -1.82
C GLU A 18 -14.02 32.01 -2.93
N ARG A 19 -14.11 32.99 -3.83
CA ARG A 19 -15.07 32.93 -4.96
C ARG A 19 -14.83 31.71 -5.84
N LYS A 20 -13.55 31.38 -6.12
CA LYS A 20 -13.24 30.23 -6.97
C LYS A 20 -13.52 28.90 -6.27
N SER A 21 -13.29 28.83 -4.97
CA SER A 21 -13.65 27.69 -4.13
C SER A 21 -15.15 27.45 -4.13
N ASP A 22 -15.96 28.51 -3.98
CA ASP A 22 -17.42 28.41 -4.00
C ASP A 22 -17.94 27.98 -5.38
N GLU A 23 -17.37 28.53 -6.46
CA GLU A 23 -17.68 28.11 -7.84
C GLU A 23 -17.41 26.61 -8.05
N ILE A 24 -16.28 26.09 -7.54
CA ILE A 24 -15.91 24.67 -7.63
C ILE A 24 -16.85 23.82 -6.77
N TYR A 25 -17.11 24.21 -5.53
CA TYR A 25 -17.97 23.49 -4.61
C TYR A 25 -19.41 23.37 -5.15
N GLN A 26 -19.94 24.43 -5.75
CA GLN A 26 -21.25 24.39 -6.41
C GLN A 26 -21.24 23.49 -7.65
N ALA A 27 -20.18 23.53 -8.46
CA ALA A 27 -20.05 22.68 -9.63
C ALA A 27 -19.91 21.19 -9.28
N GLU A 28 -19.21 20.85 -8.18
CA GLU A 28 -19.08 19.48 -7.67
C GLU A 28 -20.42 18.96 -7.12
N ASN A 29 -21.12 19.75 -6.31
CA ASN A 29 -22.43 19.38 -5.78
C ASN A 29 -23.49 19.17 -6.87
N SER A 30 -23.36 19.87 -8.00
CA SER A 30 -24.27 19.73 -9.15
C SER A 30 -24.02 18.45 -9.95
N LYS A 31 -22.82 17.86 -9.87
CA LYS A 31 -22.43 16.63 -10.59
C LYS A 31 -22.67 15.33 -9.79
N ASN A 32 -22.85 15.44 -8.48
CA ASN A 32 -22.97 14.31 -7.55
C ASN A 32 -24.29 13.50 -7.61
N VAL A 33 -25.11 13.65 -8.65
CA VAL A 33 -26.41 12.95 -8.74
C VAL A 33 -26.27 11.52 -9.30
N GLN A 34 -25.13 11.12 -9.90
CA GLN A 34 -24.98 9.76 -10.48
C GLN A 34 -23.60 9.09 -10.37
N SER A 35 -22.54 9.78 -9.91
CA SER A 35 -21.23 9.14 -9.75
C SER A 35 -21.13 8.41 -8.42
N HIS A 36 -21.07 7.08 -8.45
CA HIS A 36 -20.67 6.32 -7.27
C HIS A 36 -19.19 6.57 -6.99
N GLU A 37 -18.83 6.65 -5.71
CA GLU A 37 -17.45 6.82 -5.26
C GLU A 37 -16.64 5.55 -5.60
N VAL A 38 -15.60 5.70 -6.42
CA VAL A 38 -14.70 4.59 -6.77
C VAL A 38 -13.70 4.37 -5.61
N PRO A 39 -13.57 3.14 -5.09
CA PRO A 39 -12.59 2.81 -4.05
C PRO A 39 -11.16 3.16 -4.48
N PHE A 40 -10.38 3.73 -3.56
CA PHE A 40 -8.98 4.10 -3.80
C PHE A 40 -8.10 4.08 -2.54
N ASP A 41 -8.67 3.69 -1.40
CA ASP A 41 -8.02 3.85 -0.09
C ASP A 41 -6.85 2.88 0.08
N GLU A 42 -6.91 1.70 -0.54
CA GLU A 42 -5.84 0.70 -0.50
C GLU A 42 -4.68 1.12 -1.40
N VAL A 43 -4.97 1.65 -2.59
CA VAL A 43 -3.95 2.21 -3.50
C VAL A 43 -3.21 3.36 -2.82
N GLU A 44 -3.94 4.25 -2.17
CA GLU A 44 -3.35 5.39 -1.46
C GLU A 44 -2.55 4.96 -0.23
N ARG A 45 -3.08 4.03 0.58
CA ARG A 45 -2.35 3.45 1.73
C ARG A 45 -1.07 2.78 1.29
N PHE A 46 -1.13 1.95 0.25
CA PHE A 46 0.06 1.29 -0.33
C PHE A 46 1.09 2.33 -0.79
N ALA A 47 0.68 3.31 -1.60
CA ALA A 47 1.58 4.34 -2.10
C ALA A 47 2.24 5.12 -0.95
N ARG A 48 1.47 5.52 0.07
CA ARG A 48 2.01 6.21 1.26
C ARG A 48 2.98 5.34 2.05
N ALA A 49 2.67 4.06 2.24
CA ALA A 49 3.54 3.13 2.95
C ALA A 49 4.89 2.96 2.24
N ILE A 50 4.90 2.75 0.92
CA ILE A 50 6.16 2.59 0.19
C ILE A 50 6.93 3.91 0.03
N MET A 51 6.24 5.07 0.03
CA MET A 51 6.91 6.38 -0.01
C MET A 51 7.83 6.57 1.18
N THR A 52 7.48 6.09 2.38
CA THR A 52 8.31 6.30 3.58
C THR A 52 9.58 5.45 3.59
N GLN A 53 9.68 4.49 2.69
CA GLN A 53 10.81 3.56 2.62
C GLN A 53 11.98 4.16 1.84
N ASN A 54 13.20 3.75 2.20
CA ASN A 54 14.43 4.12 1.50
C ASN A 54 14.61 3.32 0.19
N ILE A 55 13.60 3.36 -0.68
CA ILE A 55 13.61 2.75 -2.00
C ILE A 55 14.10 3.79 -3.01
N PHE A 56 15.10 3.43 -3.81
CA PHE A 56 15.65 4.26 -4.87
C PHE A 56 15.19 3.73 -6.22
N ILE A 57 14.85 4.64 -7.13
CA ILE A 57 14.47 4.31 -8.50
C ILE A 57 15.31 5.09 -9.51
N HIS A 58 15.55 4.48 -10.66
CA HIS A 58 16.16 5.13 -11.79
C HIS A 58 15.17 6.12 -12.42
N THR A 59 15.59 7.38 -12.50
CA THR A 59 14.85 8.49 -13.10
C THR A 59 15.75 9.26 -14.06
N VAL A 60 15.16 10.05 -14.94
CA VAL A 60 15.89 11.05 -15.73
C VAL A 60 15.81 12.38 -14.97
N GLY A 61 16.97 12.86 -14.53
CA GLY A 61 17.07 14.11 -13.78
C GLY A 61 16.99 15.34 -14.68
N ILE A 62 17.06 16.52 -14.06
CA ILE A 62 16.87 17.83 -14.73
C ILE A 62 17.85 18.04 -15.90
N ASN A 63 19.05 17.47 -15.81
CA ASN A 63 20.11 17.59 -16.80
C ASN A 63 19.99 16.56 -17.94
N GLY A 64 18.89 15.80 -18.02
CA GLY A 64 18.69 14.70 -18.97
C GLY A 64 19.53 13.45 -18.66
N LYS A 65 20.26 13.43 -17.55
CA LYS A 65 21.09 12.30 -17.12
C LYS A 65 20.29 11.33 -16.27
N HIS A 66 20.56 10.04 -16.42
CA HIS A 66 20.04 9.02 -15.52
C HIS A 66 20.59 9.25 -14.11
N GLU A 67 19.69 9.30 -13.14
CA GLU A 67 19.99 9.42 -11.73
C GLU A 67 19.15 8.47 -10.92
N SER A 68 19.59 8.25 -9.68
CA SER A 68 18.93 7.37 -8.74
C SER A 68 18.30 8.22 -7.64
N THR A 69 16.96 8.23 -7.66
CA THR A 69 16.12 9.14 -6.87
C THR A 69 15.33 8.33 -5.86
N ILE A 70 15.32 8.81 -4.62
CA ILE A 70 14.52 8.19 -3.56
C ILE A 70 13.01 8.36 -3.83
N LEU A 71 12.22 7.33 -3.57
CA LEU A 71 10.79 7.28 -3.88
C LEU A 71 10.02 8.45 -3.23
N THR A 72 10.38 8.85 -2.01
CA THR A 72 9.83 10.03 -1.32
C THR A 72 9.86 11.32 -2.14
N LYS A 73 10.86 11.47 -3.03
CA LYS A 73 11.01 12.66 -3.88
C LYS A 73 10.36 12.50 -5.24
N ALA A 74 10.32 11.27 -5.76
CA ALA A 74 9.77 10.97 -7.07
C ALA A 74 8.26 10.72 -7.04
N MET A 75 7.66 10.48 -5.87
CA MET A 75 6.26 10.09 -5.74
C MET A 75 5.46 11.08 -4.91
N PHE A 76 4.21 11.28 -5.33
CA PHE A 76 3.22 12.08 -4.62
C PHE A 76 1.91 11.31 -4.54
N SER A 77 1.24 11.38 -3.40
CA SER A 77 -0.11 10.84 -3.21
C SER A 77 -0.96 11.91 -2.53
N ILE A 78 -1.93 12.47 -3.26
CA ILE A 78 -2.81 13.52 -2.76
C ILE A 78 -4.16 13.48 -3.49
N ASN A 79 -5.26 13.73 -2.76
CA ASN A 79 -6.62 13.82 -3.32
C ASN A 79 -6.99 12.63 -4.22
N LYS A 80 -6.74 11.39 -3.77
CA LYS A 80 -6.96 10.15 -4.55
C LYS A 80 -6.20 10.11 -5.89
N VAL A 81 -5.05 10.77 -5.97
CA VAL A 81 -4.17 10.71 -7.13
C VAL A 81 -2.76 10.36 -6.67
N VAL A 82 -2.23 9.27 -7.20
CA VAL A 82 -0.82 8.88 -7.04
C VAL A 82 -0.07 9.26 -8.31
N ARG A 83 1.04 9.97 -8.20
CA ARG A 83 1.94 10.29 -9.31
C ARG A 83 3.33 9.81 -8.98
N LEU A 84 3.94 9.06 -9.89
CA LEU A 84 5.34 8.64 -9.79
C LEU A 84 6.11 9.16 -11.01
N TYR A 85 7.00 10.11 -10.75
CA TYR A 85 7.86 10.73 -11.74
C TYR A 85 9.03 9.79 -12.09
N TYR A 86 9.17 9.50 -13.37
CA TYR A 86 10.33 8.80 -13.92
C TYR A 86 11.24 9.73 -14.75
N SER A 87 10.75 10.92 -15.11
CA SER A 87 11.52 11.98 -15.73
C SER A 87 11.13 13.31 -15.09
N THR A 88 12.09 13.98 -14.47
CA THR A 88 11.91 15.28 -13.82
C THR A 88 12.82 16.29 -14.51
N THR A 89 12.23 17.15 -15.33
CA THR A 89 12.91 18.16 -16.14
C THR A 89 12.34 19.54 -15.81
N LEU A 90 13.13 20.60 -16.05
CA LEU A 90 12.62 21.98 -15.98
C LEU A 90 11.73 22.32 -17.18
N ASP A 91 11.94 21.63 -18.30
CA ASP A 91 11.06 21.71 -19.46
C ASP A 91 9.87 20.78 -19.27
N GLU A 92 8.66 21.33 -19.20
CA GLU A 92 7.41 20.56 -19.10
C GLU A 92 7.22 19.60 -20.28
N ASN A 93 7.87 19.87 -21.42
CA ASN A 93 7.84 19.01 -22.61
C ASN A 93 8.60 17.69 -22.46
N ASP A 94 9.41 17.52 -21.42
CA ASP A 94 10.20 16.30 -21.18
C ASP A 94 9.85 15.61 -19.84
N GLN A 95 8.93 16.21 -19.07
CA GLN A 95 8.51 15.66 -17.79
C GLN A 95 7.72 14.37 -18.01
N GLY A 96 8.01 13.34 -17.22
CA GLY A 96 7.41 12.01 -17.39
C GLY A 96 6.98 11.42 -16.06
N TYR A 97 5.71 11.05 -15.95
CA TYR A 97 5.18 10.38 -14.77
C TYR A 97 4.07 9.39 -15.13
N ILE A 98 3.91 8.39 -14.28
CA ILE A 98 2.69 7.61 -14.24
C ILE A 98 1.71 8.24 -13.25
N ARG A 99 0.43 8.20 -13.58
CA ARG A 99 -0.66 8.72 -12.76
C ARG A 99 -1.65 7.59 -12.49
N ILE A 100 -1.97 7.36 -11.23
CA ILE A 100 -3.01 6.44 -10.79
C ILE A 100 -4.12 7.27 -10.16
N ARG A 101 -5.36 7.11 -10.64
CA ARG A 101 -6.53 7.87 -10.15
C ARG A 101 -7.82 7.06 -10.32
N PRO A 102 -8.85 7.30 -9.49
CA PRO A 102 -10.19 6.87 -9.81
C PRO A 102 -10.76 7.67 -10.99
N ASP A 103 -11.65 7.05 -11.74
CA ASP A 103 -12.42 7.64 -12.82
C ASP A 103 -13.90 7.37 -12.57
N SER A 104 -14.63 8.43 -12.22
CA SER A 104 -16.04 8.35 -11.85
C SER A 104 -16.97 8.08 -13.04
N GLU A 105 -16.54 8.41 -14.26
CA GLU A 105 -17.36 8.18 -15.46
C GLU A 105 -17.31 6.71 -15.87
N GLN A 106 -16.10 6.14 -15.91
CA GLN A 106 -15.88 4.74 -16.27
C GLN A 106 -16.04 3.79 -15.08
N GLN A 107 -16.15 4.32 -13.85
CA GLN A 107 -16.19 3.57 -12.60
C GLN A 107 -14.96 2.67 -12.41
N LEU A 108 -13.78 3.12 -12.88
CA LEU A 108 -12.54 2.35 -12.88
C LEU A 108 -11.43 3.13 -12.17
N ILE A 109 -10.40 2.42 -11.73
CA ILE A 109 -9.11 3.02 -11.36
C ILE A 109 -8.21 2.93 -12.59
N LEU A 110 -7.70 4.07 -13.02
CA LEU A 110 -6.89 4.21 -14.23
C LEU A 110 -5.42 4.40 -13.85
N VAL A 111 -4.54 3.71 -14.56
CA VAL A 111 -3.09 3.94 -14.56
C VAL A 111 -2.71 4.49 -15.93
N GLU A 112 -2.25 5.73 -15.95
CA GLU A 112 -1.96 6.49 -17.16
C GLU A 112 -0.50 6.91 -17.18
N ARG A 113 0.09 7.02 -18.37
CA ARG A 113 1.40 7.62 -18.60
C ARG A 113 1.23 9.02 -19.19
N LEU A 114 1.89 9.99 -18.58
CA LEU A 114 2.02 11.33 -19.10
C LEU A 114 3.51 11.58 -19.36
N HIS A 115 3.82 12.03 -20.57
CA HIS A 115 5.18 12.36 -20.96
C HIS A 115 5.18 13.55 -21.89
N GLY A 116 5.84 14.62 -21.47
CA GLY A 116 5.91 15.86 -22.19
C GLY A 116 4.57 16.54 -22.42
N TYR A 117 4.53 17.39 -23.44
CA TYR A 117 3.30 18.03 -23.91
C TYR A 117 2.50 17.06 -24.76
N ARG A 118 1.92 16.04 -24.12
CA ARG A 118 0.91 15.18 -24.74
C ARG A 118 -0.48 15.70 -24.41
N PRO A 119 -1.34 15.93 -25.42
CA PRO A 119 -2.70 16.44 -25.20
C PRO A 119 -3.60 15.40 -24.51
N MET A 120 -3.26 14.10 -24.59
CA MET A 120 -3.98 13.03 -23.90
C MET A 120 -3.02 12.10 -23.14
N PRO A 121 -3.37 11.71 -21.91
CA PRO A 121 -2.69 10.64 -21.19
C PRO A 121 -2.79 9.32 -21.95
N GLU A 122 -1.73 8.53 -21.91
CA GLU A 122 -1.74 7.17 -22.46
C GLU A 122 -2.20 6.19 -21.38
N LEU A 123 -3.32 5.51 -21.60
CA LEU A 123 -3.80 4.49 -20.68
C LEU A 123 -2.86 3.27 -20.70
N LEU A 124 -2.27 2.95 -19.55
CA LEU A 124 -1.41 1.77 -19.38
C LEU A 124 -2.18 0.58 -18.81
N TYR A 125 -3.08 0.83 -17.86
CA TYR A 125 -3.85 -0.21 -17.16
C TYR A 125 -5.13 0.39 -16.59
N ALA A 126 -6.17 -0.43 -16.44
CA ALA A 126 -7.42 -0.05 -15.78
C ALA A 126 -8.01 -1.25 -15.05
N SER A 127 -8.55 -1.04 -13.86
CA SER A 127 -9.26 -2.09 -13.12
C SER A 127 -10.30 -1.51 -12.15
N LEU A 128 -11.29 -2.33 -11.83
CA LEU A 128 -12.23 -2.10 -10.72
C LEU A 128 -11.59 -2.43 -9.37
N ASP A 129 -10.59 -3.32 -9.36
CA ASP A 129 -9.98 -3.88 -8.16
C ASP A 129 -8.65 -3.16 -7.83
N GLU A 130 -8.60 -2.54 -6.65
CA GLU A 130 -7.41 -1.90 -6.09
C GLU A 130 -6.20 -2.85 -6.04
N CYS A 131 -6.41 -4.13 -5.72
CA CYS A 131 -5.34 -5.12 -5.63
C CYS A 131 -4.68 -5.37 -7.00
N HIS A 132 -5.47 -5.40 -8.07
CA HIS A 132 -4.96 -5.55 -9.43
C HIS A 132 -4.16 -4.32 -9.88
N VAL A 133 -4.63 -3.12 -9.53
CA VAL A 133 -3.89 -1.87 -9.77
C VAL A 133 -2.57 -1.86 -9.02
N ILE A 134 -2.57 -2.25 -7.73
CA ILE A 134 -1.37 -2.35 -6.91
C ILE A 134 -0.38 -3.37 -7.50
N ARG A 135 -0.84 -4.54 -7.95
CA ARG A 135 0.02 -5.54 -8.62
C ARG A 135 0.66 -5.00 -9.90
N PHE A 136 -0.11 -4.30 -10.73
CA PHE A 136 0.43 -3.62 -11.91
C PHE A 136 1.50 -2.60 -11.49
N PHE A 137 1.19 -1.78 -10.49
CA PHE A 137 2.08 -0.73 -10.01
C PHE A 137 3.38 -1.28 -9.43
N ILE A 138 3.32 -2.34 -8.62
CA ILE A 138 4.49 -3.08 -8.11
C ILE A 138 5.35 -3.60 -9.27
N SER A 139 4.72 -4.26 -10.25
CA SER A 139 5.41 -4.83 -11.41
C SER A 139 6.11 -3.74 -12.23
N TRP A 140 5.49 -2.57 -12.34
CA TRP A 140 6.07 -1.40 -13.01
C TRP A 140 7.24 -0.82 -12.22
N LEU A 141 7.11 -0.74 -10.89
CA LEU A 141 8.09 -0.15 -9.97
C LEU A 141 9.35 -1.01 -9.87
N ILE A 142 9.21 -2.33 -9.69
CA ILE A 142 10.33 -3.28 -9.53
C ILE A 142 11.35 -3.16 -10.67
N ARG A 143 10.89 -2.94 -11.90
CA ARG A 143 11.76 -2.79 -13.09
C ARG A 143 12.62 -1.53 -13.07
N ARG A 144 12.34 -0.59 -12.15
CA ARG A 144 13.00 0.71 -12.04
C ARG A 144 13.73 0.90 -10.74
N ILE A 145 13.62 -0.04 -9.79
CA ILE A 145 14.37 0.03 -8.56
C ILE A 145 15.86 -0.01 -8.89
N ASP A 146 16.60 0.94 -8.33
CA ASP A 146 18.04 0.91 -8.27
C ASP A 146 18.44 -0.04 -7.13
N TRP A 147 18.79 -1.27 -7.49
CA TRP A 147 19.18 -2.33 -6.55
C TRP A 147 20.58 -2.13 -5.97
N ASP A 148 21.41 -1.29 -6.58
CA ASP A 148 22.73 -0.95 -6.04
C ASP A 148 22.57 -0.08 -4.80
N LYS A 149 21.60 0.84 -4.79
CA LYS A 149 21.29 1.71 -3.65
C LYS A 149 20.21 1.16 -2.71
N THR A 150 19.19 0.50 -3.24
CA THR A 150 18.09 -0.03 -2.43
C THR A 150 18.53 -1.28 -1.70
N LYS A 151 18.60 -1.22 -0.35
CA LYS A 151 18.94 -2.37 0.49
C LYS A 151 17.69 -2.88 1.18
N VAL A 152 17.17 -4.02 0.73
CA VAL A 152 15.93 -4.63 1.23
C VAL A 152 15.96 -4.81 2.76
N ASN A 153 17.09 -5.29 3.30
CA ASN A 153 17.27 -5.49 4.74
C ASN A 153 17.24 -4.20 5.57
N HIS A 154 17.37 -3.03 4.93
CA HIS A 154 17.28 -1.73 5.59
C HIS A 154 15.89 -1.11 5.51
N LEU A 155 14.97 -1.70 4.74
CA LEU A 155 13.58 -1.22 4.66
C LEU A 155 12.85 -1.61 5.94
N ASP A 156 12.22 -0.65 6.60
CA ASP A 156 11.56 -0.88 7.88
C ASP A 156 10.35 -1.80 7.72
N LEU A 157 9.55 -1.60 6.66
CA LEU A 157 8.44 -2.51 6.34
C LEU A 157 8.91 -3.94 6.06
N TYR A 158 10.11 -4.12 5.51
CA TYR A 158 10.65 -5.46 5.29
C TYR A 158 11.05 -6.15 6.60
N LYS A 159 11.62 -5.39 7.55
CA LYS A 159 11.95 -5.94 8.88
C LYS A 159 10.69 -6.38 9.61
N GLU A 160 9.65 -5.55 9.59
CA GLU A 160 8.34 -5.88 10.16
C GLU A 160 7.75 -7.14 9.50
N PHE A 161 7.75 -7.21 8.17
CA PHE A 161 7.33 -8.40 7.42
C PHE A 161 8.12 -9.65 7.83
N ALA A 162 9.45 -9.56 7.88
CA ALA A 162 10.31 -10.69 8.24
C ALA A 162 10.14 -11.14 9.71
N GLU A 163 9.72 -10.25 10.61
CA GLU A 163 9.37 -10.62 11.98
C GLU A 163 8.03 -11.33 12.07
N ILE A 164 7.02 -10.89 11.31
CA ILE A 164 5.72 -11.54 11.22
C ILE A 164 5.87 -12.97 10.70
N GLU A 165 6.55 -13.13 9.56
CA GLU A 165 6.81 -14.45 8.96
C GLU A 165 7.57 -15.38 9.91
N ARG A 166 8.55 -14.85 10.66
CA ARG A 166 9.28 -15.65 11.66
C ARG A 166 8.37 -16.13 12.79
N LYS A 167 7.48 -15.27 13.29
CA LYS A 167 6.52 -15.63 14.34
C LYS A 167 5.53 -16.68 13.85
N GLU A 168 4.99 -16.54 12.64
CA GLU A 168 4.07 -17.52 12.07
C GLU A 168 4.73 -18.91 11.96
N VAL A 169 5.98 -18.96 11.50
CA VAL A 169 6.74 -20.22 11.44
C VAL A 169 7.02 -20.79 12.83
N GLU A 170 7.38 -19.95 13.81
CA GLU A 170 7.60 -20.39 15.20
C GLU A 170 6.32 -20.94 15.84
N GLU A 171 5.17 -20.32 15.60
CA GLU A 171 3.87 -20.79 16.07
C GLU A 171 3.47 -22.13 15.44
N GLU A 172 3.72 -22.32 14.15
CA GLU A 172 3.49 -23.60 13.47
C GLU A 172 4.37 -24.71 14.04
N ILE A 173 5.65 -24.44 14.31
CA ILE A 173 6.58 -25.41 14.92
C ILE A 173 6.11 -25.76 16.34
N ALA A 174 5.77 -24.76 17.15
CA ALA A 174 5.29 -24.97 18.52
C ALA A 174 3.99 -25.79 18.56
N ALA A 175 3.05 -25.53 17.63
CA ALA A 175 1.82 -26.30 17.51
C ALA A 175 2.11 -27.77 17.14
N GLN A 176 3.04 -28.02 16.21
CA GLN A 176 3.44 -29.37 15.84
C GLN A 176 4.15 -30.11 16.98
N GLU A 177 5.01 -29.42 17.75
CA GLU A 177 5.68 -30.00 18.92
C GLU A 177 4.69 -30.31 20.04
N ALA A 178 3.70 -29.46 20.30
CA ALA A 178 2.66 -29.72 21.28
C ALA A 178 1.84 -30.97 20.94
N ILE A 179 1.49 -31.16 19.66
CA ILE A 179 0.78 -32.37 19.18
C ILE A 179 1.65 -33.61 19.40
N LYS A 180 2.95 -33.54 19.08
CA LYS A 180 3.89 -34.65 19.30
C LYS A 180 4.03 -34.98 20.78
N GLN A 181 4.21 -33.98 21.65
CA GLN A 181 4.33 -34.16 23.09
C GLN A 181 3.05 -34.74 23.70
N GLU A 182 1.87 -34.30 23.27
CA GLU A 182 0.60 -34.87 23.75
C GLU A 182 0.45 -36.33 23.31
N ALA A 183 0.86 -36.67 22.09
CA ALA A 183 0.88 -38.04 21.60
C ALA A 183 1.87 -38.92 22.38
N GLU A 184 3.07 -38.42 22.67
CA GLU A 184 4.08 -39.10 23.49
C GLU A 184 3.61 -39.29 24.93
N LEU A 185 2.99 -38.26 25.54
CA LEU A 185 2.42 -38.33 26.88
C LEU A 185 1.30 -39.38 26.95
N LYS A 186 0.38 -39.38 25.96
CA LYS A 186 -0.68 -40.41 25.86
C LYS A 186 -0.10 -41.81 25.72
N ASN A 187 0.95 -41.98 24.92
CA ASN A 187 1.63 -43.26 24.75
C ASN A 187 2.36 -43.68 26.04
N ALA A 188 3.02 -42.76 26.74
CA ALA A 188 3.67 -43.02 28.02
C ALA A 188 2.66 -43.39 29.11
N ILE A 189 1.54 -42.68 29.21
CA ILE A 189 0.45 -42.99 30.15
C ILE A 189 -0.12 -44.39 29.85
N LYS A 190 -0.40 -44.72 28.58
CA LYS A 190 -0.84 -46.08 28.20
C LYS A 190 0.17 -47.16 28.53
N LYS A 191 1.48 -46.87 28.41
CA LYS A 191 2.57 -47.80 28.71
C LYS A 191 2.73 -48.03 30.22
N HIS A 192 2.56 -46.99 31.04
CA HIS A 192 2.71 -47.05 32.49
C HIS A 192 1.42 -47.47 33.24
N PHE A 193 0.25 -47.22 32.67
CA PHE A 193 -1.05 -47.64 33.19
C PHE A 193 -1.81 -48.48 32.16
N PRO A 194 -1.34 -49.68 31.80
CA PRO A 194 -2.11 -50.58 30.96
C PRO A 194 -3.36 -51.02 31.72
N ASP A 195 -4.53 -50.84 31.12
CA ASP A 195 -5.84 -51.21 31.65
C ASP A 195 -5.88 -52.62 32.23
N LYS A 196 -5.60 -52.77 33.53
CA LYS A 196 -5.90 -53.99 34.30
C LYS A 196 -6.23 -53.65 35.73
N LYS A 197 -7.52 -53.48 36.01
CA LYS A 197 -8.19 -54.26 37.07
C LYS A 197 -9.60 -54.64 36.61
N LYS A 198 -9.74 -55.87 36.10
CA LYS A 198 -10.96 -56.65 36.32
C LYS A 198 -11.15 -56.72 37.83
N VAL A 199 -12.13 -56.01 38.37
CA VAL A 199 -12.55 -56.17 39.76
C VAL A 199 -13.11 -57.60 39.88
N PRO A 200 -12.56 -58.47 40.73
CA PRO A 200 -13.17 -59.76 40.97
C PRO A 200 -14.43 -59.53 41.79
N THR A 201 -15.59 -59.59 41.13
CA THR A 201 -16.89 -59.68 41.79
C THR A 201 -16.89 -61.01 42.54
N LYS A 202 -16.55 -61.00 43.83
CA LYS A 202 -16.80 -62.13 44.72
C LYS A 202 -18.32 -62.31 44.76
N VAL A 203 -18.78 -63.36 44.10
CA VAL A 203 -20.10 -63.96 44.30
C VAL A 203 -20.19 -64.32 45.79
N ILE A 204 -21.02 -63.59 46.52
CA ILE A 204 -21.46 -64.00 47.85
C ILE A 204 -22.68 -64.90 47.61
N THR A 205 -22.45 -66.20 47.47
CA THR A 205 -23.46 -67.22 47.75
C THR A 205 -23.42 -67.49 49.24
N GLY A 206 -24.53 -67.23 49.94
CA GLY A 206 -24.65 -67.51 51.36
C GLY A 206 -26.10 -67.42 51.85
N GLN A 207 -26.74 -68.59 51.82
CA GLN A 207 -27.86 -69.09 52.65
C GLN A 207 -29.22 -68.40 52.62
#